data_AF-A0A2G8K983-F1
#
_entry.id   AF-A0A2G8K983-F1
#
_cell.length_a   1.000
_cell.length_b   1.000
_cell.length_c   1.000
_cell.angle_alpha   90.00
_cell.angle_beta   90.00
_cell.angle_gamma   90.00
#
_symmetry.space_group_name_H-M   'P 1'
#
loop_
_entity.id
_entity.type
_entity.pdbx_description
1 polymer ?
#
loop_
_entity_poly.entity_id
_entity_poly.type
_entity_poly.pdbx_seq_one_letter_code
_entity_poly.pdbx_strand_id
1 'polypeptide(L)'
;MHRNRNLDVIRAIWTAGDTKTAVESAINMRDQAVVVDLLNILNLRKTLWTLDLCVILLPTLKDLLTSKYENYVMSACSSLKLLLISFTSLINNTIKIKPTGVDFSREERYKKCSKCYSYLIATRGIVEERQHLMGKLGSTFRELQLLLNQLE
;
A
#
# COMPACT_ATOMS: atom_id res chain seq x y z
N MET A 1 14.16 20.51 10.65
CA MET A 1 13.03 21.03 11.48
C MET A 1 11.65 20.75 10.89
N HIS A 2 11.45 20.65 9.56
CA HIS A 2 10.12 20.44 8.97
C HIS A 2 9.53 19.03 9.19
N ARG A 3 10.37 17.98 9.17
CA ARG A 3 9.93 16.58 9.36
C ARG A 3 9.27 16.33 10.71
N ASN A 4 9.86 16.82 11.81
CA ASN A 4 9.29 16.64 13.15
C ASN A 4 7.93 17.32 13.29
N ARG A 5 7.79 18.55 12.76
CA ARG A 5 6.51 19.27 12.79
C ARG A 5 5.43 18.55 11.97
N ASN A 6 5.79 17.99 10.82
CA ASN A 6 4.85 17.19 10.01
C ASN A 6 4.42 15.91 10.74
N LEU A 7 5.37 15.22 11.39
CA LEU A 7 5.08 14.04 12.21
C LEU A 7 4.22 14.38 13.44
N ASP A 8 4.40 15.54 14.07
CA ASP A 8 3.57 15.99 15.20
C ASP A 8 2.11 16.21 14.78
N VAL A 9 1.89 16.82 13.60
CA VAL A 9 0.55 17.00 13.01
C VAL A 9 -0.09 15.66 12.71
N ILE A 10 0.63 14.75 12.04
CA ILE A 10 0.14 13.40 11.71
C ILE A 10 -0.19 12.63 12.99
N ARG A 11 0.67 12.71 14.02
CA ARG A 11 0.44 12.06 15.32
C ARG A 11 -0.83 12.57 16.00
N ALA A 12 -1.08 13.89 15.95
CA ALA A 12 -2.29 14.47 16.53
C ALA A 12 -3.57 13.96 15.83
N ILE A 13 -3.58 13.92 14.49
CA ILE A 13 -4.71 13.39 13.69
C ILE A 13 -4.90 11.89 13.98
N TRP A 14 -3.78 11.15 14.06
CA TRP A 14 -3.79 9.73 14.36
C TRP A 14 -4.43 9.42 15.72
N THR A 15 -4.07 10.19 16.76
CA THR A 15 -4.64 10.02 18.12
C THR A 15 -6.11 10.40 18.20
N ALA A 16 -6.62 11.21 17.26
CA ALA A 16 -8.03 11.53 17.14
C ALA A 16 -8.86 10.38 16.52
N GLY A 17 -8.20 9.28 16.11
CA GLY A 17 -8.86 8.05 15.65
C GLY A 17 -8.99 7.91 14.13
N ASP A 18 -8.65 8.94 13.36
CA ASP A 18 -8.73 8.89 11.90
C ASP A 18 -7.37 8.61 11.26
N THR A 19 -7.03 7.31 11.20
CA THR A 19 -5.81 6.82 10.55
C THR A 19 -5.78 7.16 9.06
N LYS A 20 -6.93 7.18 8.38
CA LYS A 20 -7.02 7.46 6.94
C LYS A 20 -6.66 8.91 6.65
N THR A 21 -7.25 9.84 7.39
CA THR A 21 -6.98 11.27 7.24
C THR A 21 -5.52 11.62 7.56
N ALA A 22 -4.93 10.93 8.55
CA ALA A 22 -3.50 11.09 8.87
C ALA A 22 -2.60 10.68 7.68
N VAL A 23 -2.92 9.55 7.03
CA VAL A 23 -2.21 9.06 5.84
C VAL A 23 -2.43 9.99 4.63
N GLU A 24 -3.66 10.41 4.36
CA GLU A 24 -3.97 11.34 3.27
C GLU A 24 -3.23 12.67 3.45
N SER A 25 -3.17 13.18 4.68
CA SER A 25 -2.40 14.39 5.01
C SER A 25 -0.90 14.20 4.75
N ALA A 26 -0.33 13.04 5.12
CA ALA A 26 1.07 12.71 4.85
C ALA A 26 1.38 12.65 3.36
N ILE A 27 0.48 12.08 2.55
CA ILE A 27 0.61 12.04 1.08
C ILE A 27 0.54 13.46 0.50
N ASN A 28 -0.42 14.28 0.98
CA ASN A 28 -0.62 15.65 0.53
C ASN A 28 0.54 16.59 0.88
N MET A 29 1.31 16.27 1.94
CA MET A 29 2.54 16.99 2.28
C MET A 29 3.66 16.80 1.25
N ARG A 30 3.54 15.83 0.33
CA ARG A 30 4.53 15.50 -0.71
C ARG A 30 5.95 15.23 -0.18
N ASP A 31 6.06 14.85 1.09
CA ASP A 31 7.31 14.48 1.74
C ASP A 31 7.40 12.96 1.82
N GLN A 32 8.18 12.35 0.91
CA GLN A 32 8.36 10.90 0.86
C GLN A 32 8.93 10.34 2.17
N ALA A 33 9.72 11.12 2.91
CA ALA A 33 10.34 10.67 4.13
C ALA A 33 9.31 10.52 5.27
N VAL A 34 8.34 11.44 5.33
CA VAL A 34 7.21 11.37 6.26
C VAL A 34 6.31 10.17 5.94
N VAL A 35 6.04 9.92 4.65
CA VAL A 35 5.27 8.74 4.24
C VAL A 35 5.98 7.44 4.63
N VAL A 36 7.29 7.34 4.41
CA VAL A 36 8.08 6.16 4.78
C VAL A 36 8.05 5.92 6.30
N ASP A 37 8.17 6.97 7.12
CA ASP A 37 8.04 6.84 8.58
C ASP A 37 6.66 6.29 8.98
N LEU A 38 5.60 6.83 8.36
CA LEU A 38 4.23 6.41 8.62
C LEU A 38 3.99 4.95 8.19
N LEU A 39 4.50 4.56 7.02
CA LEU A 39 4.46 3.18 6.52
C LEU A 39 5.17 2.22 7.48
N ASN A 40 6.32 2.60 8.02
CA ASN A 40 7.04 1.77 9.00
C ASN A 40 6.20 1.55 10.27
N ILE A 41 5.52 2.60 10.78
CA ILE A 41 4.62 2.49 11.95
C ILE A 41 3.40 1.62 11.62
N LEU A 42 2.79 1.82 10.47
CA LEU A 42 1.67 1.02 9.97
C LEU A 42 2.04 -0.45 9.84
N ASN A 43 3.24 -0.75 9.32
CA ASN A 43 3.72 -2.13 9.16
C ASN A 43 3.93 -2.86 10.50
N LEU A 44 4.24 -2.12 11.58
CA LEU A 44 4.34 -2.69 12.93
C LEU A 44 2.97 -3.08 13.52
N ARG A 45 1.89 -2.46 13.04
CA ARG A 45 0.53 -2.63 13.58
C ARG A 45 -0.44 -2.99 12.46
N LYS A 46 -0.41 -4.26 12.07
CA LYS A 46 -1.23 -4.83 10.97
C LYS A 46 -2.73 -4.55 11.09
N THR A 47 -3.26 -4.45 12.31
CA THR A 47 -4.68 -4.18 12.59
C THR A 47 -5.18 -2.83 12.10
N LEU A 48 -4.28 -1.88 11.83
CA LEU A 48 -4.62 -0.56 11.32
C LEU A 48 -4.88 -0.57 9.82
N TRP A 49 -4.37 -1.57 9.10
CA TRP A 49 -4.55 -1.65 7.66
C TRP A 49 -6.00 -1.92 7.32
N THR A 50 -6.57 -1.08 6.47
CA THR A 50 -7.94 -1.22 5.95
C THR A 50 -7.93 -1.11 4.44
N LEU A 51 -9.01 -1.58 3.79
CA LEU A 51 -9.13 -1.51 2.34
C LEU A 51 -9.08 -0.06 1.83
N ASP A 52 -9.64 0.90 2.58
CA ASP A 52 -9.55 2.32 2.27
C ASP A 52 -8.10 2.82 2.28
N LEU A 53 -7.28 2.41 3.26
CA LEU A 53 -5.86 2.73 3.30
C LEU A 53 -5.10 2.13 2.12
N CYS A 54 -5.43 0.90 1.73
CA CYS A 54 -4.81 0.26 0.57
C CYS A 54 -5.02 1.08 -0.71
N VAL A 55 -6.25 1.57 -0.94
CA VAL A 55 -6.57 2.37 -2.14
C VAL A 55 -5.73 3.65 -2.21
N ILE A 56 -5.54 4.35 -1.08
CA ILE A 56 -4.79 5.61 -1.04
C ILE A 56 -3.26 5.41 -1.02
N LEU A 57 -2.78 4.32 -0.41
CA LEU A 57 -1.36 4.05 -0.26
C LEU A 57 -0.75 3.40 -1.51
N LEU A 58 -1.48 2.55 -2.23
CA LEU A 58 -0.96 1.82 -3.39
C LEU A 58 -0.30 2.72 -4.46
N PRO A 59 -0.88 3.87 -4.87
CA PRO A 59 -0.19 4.80 -5.77
C PRO A 59 1.14 5.29 -5.21
N THR A 60 1.16 5.64 -3.92
CA THR A 60 2.37 6.14 -3.26
C THR A 60 3.42 5.04 -3.10
N LEU A 61 3.01 3.80 -2.83
CA LEU A 61 3.90 2.64 -2.80
C LEU A 61 4.55 2.41 -4.16
N LYS A 62 3.80 2.56 -5.26
CA LYS A 62 4.34 2.45 -6.62
C LYS A 62 5.47 3.46 -6.85
N ASP A 63 5.29 4.71 -6.42
CA ASP A 63 6.32 5.77 -6.55
C ASP A 63 7.53 5.51 -5.64
N LEU A 64 7.31 4.98 -4.43
CA LEU A 64 8.40 4.61 -3.52
C LEU A 64 9.20 3.41 -4.02
N LEU A 65 8.56 2.46 -4.71
CA LEU A 65 9.23 1.31 -5.30
C LEU A 65 10.21 1.70 -6.42
N THR A 66 10.00 2.85 -7.07
CA THR A 66 10.92 3.38 -8.08
C THR A 66 11.89 4.42 -7.52
N SER A 67 11.85 4.69 -6.21
CA SER A 67 12.73 5.65 -5.55
C SER A 67 14.20 5.30 -5.71
N LYS A 68 15.05 6.33 -5.74
CA LYS A 68 16.51 6.21 -5.75
C LYS A 68 17.10 5.73 -4.41
N TYR A 69 16.32 5.81 -3.33
CA TYR A 69 16.77 5.43 -2.00
C TYR A 69 16.35 3.99 -1.67
N GLU A 70 17.32 3.10 -1.50
CA GLU A 70 17.05 1.68 -1.20
C GLU A 70 16.18 1.49 0.05
N ASN A 71 16.41 2.27 1.10
CA ASN A 71 15.59 2.21 2.32
C ASN A 71 14.10 2.53 2.07
N TYR A 72 13.80 3.39 1.09
CA TYR A 72 12.43 3.76 0.75
C TYR A 72 11.76 2.64 -0.03
N VAL A 73 12.50 2.06 -0.97
CA VAL A 73 12.07 0.88 -1.74
C VAL A 73 11.80 -0.29 -0.79
N MET A 74 12.70 -0.56 0.17
CA MET A 74 12.53 -1.64 1.16
C MET A 74 11.30 -1.43 2.06
N SER A 75 11.04 -0.20 2.48
CA SER A 75 9.83 0.13 3.26
C SER A 75 8.56 -0.11 2.44
N ALA A 76 8.56 0.37 1.18
CA ALA A 76 7.44 0.15 0.25
C ALA A 76 7.20 -1.33 -0.05
N CYS A 77 8.27 -2.11 -0.27
CA CYS A 77 8.21 -3.55 -0.43
C CYS A 77 7.57 -4.24 0.79
N SER A 78 7.97 -3.84 2.00
CA SER A 78 7.43 -4.42 3.25
C SER A 78 5.93 -4.15 3.40
N SER A 79 5.51 -2.92 3.08
CA SER A 79 4.09 -2.54 3.08
C SER A 79 3.29 -3.26 1.99
N LEU A 80 3.82 -3.35 0.77
CA LEU A 80 3.18 -4.05 -0.33
C LEU A 80 3.00 -5.54 -0.01
N LYS A 81 4.04 -6.18 0.56
CA LYS A 81 3.99 -7.57 1.02
C LYS A 81 2.87 -7.78 2.02
N LEU A 82 2.78 -6.90 3.02
CA LEU A 82 1.74 -6.98 4.05
C LEU A 82 0.34 -6.87 3.43
N LEU A 83 0.16 -5.90 2.53
CA LEU A 83 -1.10 -5.68 1.82
C LEU A 83 -1.50 -6.93 1.02
N LEU A 84 -0.58 -7.50 0.25
CA LEU A 84 -0.84 -8.71 -0.54
C LEU A 84 -1.25 -9.88 0.36
N ILE A 85 -0.50 -10.16 1.42
CA ILE A 85 -0.82 -11.28 2.33
C ILE A 85 -2.18 -11.08 3.01
N SER A 86 -2.53 -9.84 3.37
CA SER A 86 -3.78 -9.56 4.10
C SER A 86 -5.01 -9.41 3.21
N PHE A 87 -4.88 -8.85 2.01
CA PHE A 87 -6.02 -8.44 1.18
C PHE A 87 -6.17 -9.21 -0.14
N THR A 88 -5.19 -9.99 -0.59
CA THR A 88 -5.29 -10.73 -1.87
C THR A 88 -6.53 -11.63 -1.93
N SER A 89 -6.81 -12.40 -0.87
CA SER A 89 -8.01 -13.25 -0.82
C SER A 89 -9.32 -12.44 -0.92
N LEU A 90 -9.39 -11.31 -0.20
CA LEU A 90 -10.55 -10.42 -0.26
C LEU A 90 -10.73 -9.81 -1.67
N ILE A 91 -9.64 -9.35 -2.27
CA ILE A 91 -9.64 -8.75 -3.61
C ILE A 91 -10.09 -9.77 -4.66
N ASN A 92 -9.48 -10.96 -4.71
CA ASN A 92 -9.83 -12.01 -5.66
C ASN A 92 -11.30 -12.43 -5.50
N ASN A 93 -11.75 -12.68 -4.27
CA ASN A 93 -13.15 -13.08 -4.02
C ASN A 93 -14.15 -11.99 -4.44
N THR A 94 -13.83 -10.72 -4.16
CA THR A 94 -14.70 -9.59 -4.51
C THR A 94 -14.76 -9.38 -6.03
N ILE A 95 -13.64 -9.55 -6.74
CA ILE A 95 -13.58 -9.33 -8.20
C ILE A 95 -14.25 -10.47 -8.96
N LYS A 96 -14.07 -11.72 -8.51
CA LYS A 96 -14.71 -12.90 -9.10
C LYS A 96 -16.24 -12.84 -9.00
N ILE A 97 -16.75 -12.33 -7.88
CA ILE A 97 -18.19 -12.22 -7.63
C ILE A 97 -18.65 -10.80 -7.93
N LYS A 98 -18.93 -10.51 -9.21
CA LYS A 98 -19.51 -9.22 -9.59
C LYS A 98 -20.83 -9.00 -8.85
N PRO A 99 -21.05 -7.83 -8.23
CA PRO A 99 -22.29 -7.55 -7.51
C PRO A 99 -23.46 -7.58 -8.49
N THR A 100 -24.39 -8.51 -8.26
CA THR A 100 -25.67 -8.60 -8.97
C THR A 100 -26.77 -8.01 -8.07
N GLY A 101 -27.16 -6.76 -8.33
CA GLY A 101 -28.25 -6.08 -7.62
C GLY A 101 -27.91 -4.67 -7.12
N VAL A 102 -28.88 -4.03 -6.48
CA VAL A 102 -28.85 -2.64 -5.99
C VAL A 102 -28.18 -2.52 -4.59
N ASP A 103 -27.16 -3.34 -4.31
CA ASP A 103 -26.44 -3.30 -3.04
C ASP A 103 -25.25 -2.32 -3.14
N PHE A 104 -25.50 -1.08 -2.74
CA PHE A 104 -24.52 0.00 -2.77
C PHE A 104 -23.25 -0.33 -1.97
N SER A 105 -23.36 -1.06 -0.85
CA SER A 105 -22.22 -1.43 0.00
C SER A 105 -21.31 -2.45 -0.70
N ARG A 106 -21.91 -3.46 -1.35
CA ARG A 106 -21.15 -4.43 -2.17
C ARG A 106 -20.52 -3.76 -3.39
N GLU A 107 -21.22 -2.83 -4.03
CA GLU A 107 -20.70 -2.07 -5.16
C GLU A 107 -19.52 -1.17 -4.76
N GLU A 108 -19.60 -0.49 -3.62
CA GLU A 108 -18.50 0.32 -3.09
C GLU A 108 -17.27 -0.55 -2.79
N ARG A 109 -17.45 -1.69 -2.12
CA ARG A 109 -16.37 -2.64 -1.86
C ARG A 109 -15.75 -3.16 -3.16
N TYR A 110 -16.59 -3.50 -4.15
CA TYR A 110 -16.11 -3.92 -5.47
C TYR A 110 -15.28 -2.84 -6.13
N LYS A 111 -15.73 -1.57 -6.12
CA LYS A 111 -14.96 -0.43 -6.65
C LYS A 111 -13.60 -0.27 -5.96
N LYS A 112 -13.55 -0.38 -4.62
CA LYS A 112 -12.30 -0.30 -3.85
C LYS A 112 -11.35 -1.46 -4.18
N CYS A 113 -11.85 -2.71 -4.15
CA CYS A 113 -11.06 -3.90 -4.51
C CYS A 113 -10.56 -3.85 -5.95
N SER A 114 -11.39 -3.41 -6.89
CA SER A 114 -11.03 -3.27 -8.30
C SER A 114 -9.94 -2.21 -8.51
N LYS A 115 -10.02 -1.06 -7.81
CA LYS A 115 -8.93 -0.07 -7.80
C LYS A 115 -7.65 -0.65 -7.22
N CYS A 116 -7.71 -1.33 -6.07
CA CYS A 116 -6.55 -1.99 -5.47
C CYS A 116 -5.91 -2.98 -6.46
N TYR A 117 -6.71 -3.84 -7.09
CA TYR A 117 -6.24 -4.80 -8.08
C TYR A 117 -5.55 -4.11 -9.26
N SER A 118 -6.16 -3.06 -9.82
CA SER A 118 -5.56 -2.29 -10.92
C SER A 118 -4.19 -1.73 -10.55
N TYR A 119 -4.05 -1.14 -9.35
CA TYR A 119 -2.75 -0.66 -8.88
C TYR A 119 -1.75 -1.79 -8.63
N LEU A 120 -2.18 -2.92 -8.07
CA LEU A 120 -1.32 -4.08 -7.84
C LEU A 120 -0.78 -4.64 -9.16
N ILE A 121 -1.63 -4.79 -10.18
CA ILE A 121 -1.21 -5.19 -11.53
C ILE A 121 -0.26 -4.16 -12.14
N ALA A 122 -0.52 -2.86 -11.99
CA ALA A 122 0.40 -1.82 -12.46
C ALA A 122 1.76 -1.85 -11.74
N THR A 123 1.81 -2.36 -10.52
CA THR A 123 3.05 -2.51 -9.74
C THR A 123 3.80 -3.78 -10.13
N ARG A 124 3.10 -4.80 -10.66
CA ARG A 124 3.68 -6.06 -11.12
C ARG A 124 4.79 -5.86 -12.15
N GLY A 125 4.59 -4.99 -13.14
CA GLY A 125 5.63 -4.71 -14.14
C GLY A 125 6.92 -4.16 -13.53
N ILE A 126 6.82 -3.30 -12.50
CA ILE A 126 7.99 -2.75 -11.79
C ILE A 126 8.70 -3.84 -10.98
N VAL A 127 7.93 -4.71 -10.32
CA VAL A 127 8.46 -5.83 -9.54
C VAL A 127 9.14 -6.85 -10.46
N GLU A 128 8.55 -7.14 -11.62
CA GLU A 128 9.09 -8.05 -12.62
C GLU A 128 10.44 -7.57 -13.17
N GLU A 129 10.58 -6.27 -13.45
CA GLU A 129 11.85 -5.69 -13.89
C GLU A 129 12.91 -5.76 -12.79
N ARG A 130 12.53 -5.44 -11.54
CA ARG A 130 13.45 -5.33 -10.41
C ARG A 130 13.80 -6.65 -9.73
N GLN A 131 13.09 -7.76 -10.00
CA GLN A 131 13.39 -9.08 -9.41
C GLN A 131 14.75 -9.65 -9.84
N HIS A 132 15.31 -9.13 -10.93
CA HIS A 132 16.61 -9.54 -11.47
C HIS A 132 17.80 -8.85 -10.77
N LEU A 133 17.53 -7.86 -9.91
CA LEU A 133 18.57 -7.23 -9.10
C LEU A 133 19.25 -8.28 -8.20
N MET A 134 20.53 -8.05 -7.90
CA MET A 134 21.28 -8.89 -6.96
C MET A 134 21.14 -8.38 -5.53
N GLY A 135 21.42 -9.26 -4.57
CA GLY A 135 21.38 -8.93 -3.14
C GLY A 135 19.98 -8.92 -2.53
N LYS A 136 19.87 -8.27 -1.36
CA LYS A 136 18.66 -8.29 -0.52
C LYS A 136 17.43 -7.73 -1.23
N LEU A 137 17.61 -6.66 -2.00
CA LEU A 137 16.53 -6.00 -2.71
C LEU A 137 15.92 -6.91 -3.77
N GLY A 138 16.76 -7.58 -4.57
CA GLY A 138 16.32 -8.58 -5.56
C GLY A 138 15.54 -9.74 -4.94
N SER A 139 16.03 -10.30 -3.83
CA SER A 139 15.32 -11.35 -3.10
C SER A 139 13.94 -10.88 -2.61
N THR A 140 13.83 -9.64 -2.16
CA THR A 140 12.57 -9.05 -1.71
C THR A 140 11.60 -8.88 -2.88
N PHE A 141 12.08 -8.41 -4.05
CA PHE A 141 11.25 -8.29 -5.25
C PHE A 141 10.77 -9.65 -5.78
N ARG A 142 11.60 -10.70 -5.72
CA ARG A 142 11.17 -12.06 -6.07
C ARG A 142 10.05 -12.57 -5.17
N GLU A 143 10.16 -12.32 -3.87
CA GLU A 143 9.10 -12.69 -2.93
C GLU A 143 7.79 -11.93 -3.23
N LEU A 144 7.88 -10.63 -3.52
CA LEU A 144 6.73 -9.84 -3.97
C LEU A 144 6.13 -10.36 -5.26
N GLN A 145 6.95 -10.78 -6.22
CA GLN A 145 6.49 -11.35 -7.47
C GLN A 145 5.67 -12.62 -7.24
N LEU A 146 6.12 -13.50 -6.34
CA LEU A 146 5.37 -14.71 -5.98
C LEU A 146 4.00 -14.38 -5.37
N LEU A 147 3.92 -13.35 -4.52
CA LEU A 147 2.66 -12.90 -3.93
C LEU A 147 1.75 -12.24 -4.98
N LEU A 148 2.30 -11.46 -5.90
CA LEU A 148 1.54 -10.85 -7.00
C LEU A 148 0.99 -11.89 -7.97
N ASN A 149 1.69 -13.00 -8.18
CA ASN A 149 1.20 -14.12 -8.98
C ASN A 149 -0.01 -14.83 -8.38
N GLN A 150 -0.34 -14.59 -7.10
CA GLN A 150 -1.55 -15.12 -6.45
C GLN A 150 -2.79 -14.26 -6.71
N LEU A 151 -2.65 -13.09 -7.33
CA LEU A 151 -3.79 -12.27 -7.75
C LEU A 151 -4.40 -12.88 -9.01
N GLU A 152 -5.67 -13.24 -8.93
CA GLU A 152 -6.45 -13.92 -9.98
C GLU A 152 -7.65 -13.08 -10.40
#